data_AF-A0A4U9F9N2-F1
#
_entry.id   AF-A0A4U9F9N2-F1
#
_cell.length_a   1.000
_cell.length_b   1.000
_cell.length_c   1.000
_cell.angle_alpha   90.00
_cell.angle_beta   90.00
_cell.angle_gamma   90.00
#
_symmetry.space_group_name_H-M   'P 1'
#
loop_
_entity.id
_entity.type
_entity.pdbx_description
1 polymer ?
#
loop_
_entity_poly.entity_id
_entity_poly.type
_entity_poly.pdbx_seq_one_letter_code
_entity_poly.pdbx_strand_id
1 'polypeptide(L)'
;MRSPIAFCLALLGAAQLGDAASAGCGKAPQSSGTKSMQVNGKNRQYILQVPNNYQNNKPHRLVFGYHWRDGNMNNVAQGGFYGLQGLAGDSTIFIAPNGLNAGWANNGGEDITFTDQMLKFAKDNLCIDEKQVFATGWSYGGSMSHSVACSRPNDFAAVAVISGAQLSGCNGGNSPVAYLGIHGAADNVLGINLGRQLRDKWIGTDGCQQKNVNDPGPGAQNHVKTTYTCSRKPVTWIAHGGGHVPDPTGTNGVKFAPGETWSFFNAAVGGGRSTGRRC
;
A
#
# COMPACT_ATOMS: atom_id res chain seq x y z
N MET A 1 -60.26 -6.05 35.61
CA MET A 1 -59.12 -6.85 35.13
C MET A 1 -58.49 -6.11 33.96
N ARG A 2 -57.30 -5.50 34.15
CA ARG A 2 -56.56 -4.80 33.10
C ARG A 2 -55.19 -5.48 32.97
N SER A 3 -54.95 -6.17 31.85
CA SER A 3 -53.65 -6.76 31.53
C SER A 3 -52.66 -5.67 31.15
N PRO A 4 -51.40 -5.70 31.65
CA PRO A 4 -50.35 -4.89 31.09
C PRO A 4 -49.74 -5.62 29.89
N ILE A 5 -49.74 -4.94 28.74
CA ILE A 5 -49.00 -5.36 27.55
C ILE A 5 -47.52 -5.04 27.81
N ALA A 6 -46.69 -6.07 27.92
CA ALA A 6 -45.24 -5.92 28.02
C ALA A 6 -44.67 -5.60 26.63
N PHE A 7 -44.22 -4.36 26.43
CA PHE A 7 -43.40 -3.98 25.27
C PHE A 7 -41.98 -4.54 25.47
N CYS A 8 -41.64 -5.60 24.74
CA CYS A 8 -40.25 -6.01 24.55
C CYS A 8 -39.56 -4.98 23.65
N LEU A 9 -38.83 -4.03 24.23
CA LEU A 9 -37.82 -3.26 23.49
C LEU A 9 -36.69 -4.21 23.09
N ALA A 10 -36.64 -4.55 21.80
CA ALA A 10 -35.45 -5.15 21.22
C ALA A 10 -34.33 -4.09 21.18
N LEU A 11 -33.40 -4.17 22.12
CA LEU A 11 -32.12 -3.47 22.06
C LEU A 11 -31.32 -4.05 20.89
N LEU A 12 -31.40 -3.39 19.73
CA LEU A 12 -30.44 -3.57 18.65
C LEU A 12 -29.06 -3.17 19.19
N GLY A 13 -28.26 -4.17 19.56
CA GLY A 13 -26.86 -3.96 19.91
C GLY A 13 -26.13 -3.36 18.70
N ALA A 14 -25.84 -2.07 18.75
CA ALA A 14 -24.92 -1.45 17.82
C ALA A 14 -23.56 -2.13 18.01
N ALA A 15 -23.14 -2.95 17.05
CA ALA A 15 -21.78 -3.45 17.03
C ALA A 15 -20.85 -2.24 17.02
N GLN A 16 -20.11 -2.03 18.11
CA GLN A 16 -19.09 -0.99 18.19
C GLN A 16 -18.01 -1.35 17.17
N LEU A 17 -18.11 -0.74 15.99
CA LEU A 17 -17.02 -0.73 15.03
C LEU A 17 -15.83 -0.07 15.72
N GLY A 18 -14.66 -0.71 15.65
CA GLY A 18 -13.46 -0.18 16.31
C GLY A 18 -13.09 1.21 15.79
N ASP A 19 -12.36 1.98 16.60
CA ASP A 19 -11.91 3.38 16.40
C ASP A 19 -11.22 3.73 15.06
N ALA A 20 -11.05 2.78 14.15
CA ALA A 20 -10.42 2.95 12.84
C ALA A 20 -11.33 2.58 11.66
N ALA A 21 -12.57 2.18 11.92
CA ALA A 21 -13.55 1.87 10.89
C ALA A 21 -13.96 3.12 10.13
N SER A 22 -14.02 3.03 8.81
CA SER A 22 -14.47 4.13 7.96
C SER A 22 -15.99 4.35 8.00
N ALA A 23 -16.42 5.52 7.52
CA ALA A 23 -17.83 5.88 7.40
C ALA A 23 -18.64 5.00 6.43
N GLY A 24 -17.97 4.20 5.60
CA GLY A 24 -18.57 3.23 4.70
C GLY A 24 -18.98 1.91 5.37
N CYS A 25 -18.58 1.66 6.62
CA CYS A 25 -19.06 0.51 7.36
C CYS A 25 -20.58 0.54 7.58
N GLY A 26 -21.21 -0.62 7.43
CA GLY A 26 -22.66 -0.83 7.47
C GLY A 26 -23.38 -0.53 6.16
N LYS A 27 -22.73 0.09 5.17
CA LYS A 27 -23.35 0.39 3.87
C LYS A 27 -23.47 -0.85 2.99
N ALA A 28 -24.29 -0.76 1.95
CA ALA A 28 -24.40 -1.80 0.94
C ALA A 28 -23.04 -2.05 0.26
N PRO A 29 -22.70 -3.32 -0.02
CA PRO A 29 -21.41 -3.66 -0.63
C PRO A 29 -21.26 -3.03 -2.02
N GLN A 30 -20.04 -2.60 -2.35
CA GLN A 30 -19.70 -2.21 -3.71
C GLN A 30 -19.27 -3.44 -4.51
N SER A 31 -19.60 -3.49 -5.80
CA SER A 31 -19.12 -4.53 -6.69
C SER A 31 -17.67 -4.31 -7.11
N SER A 32 -16.90 -5.40 -7.25
CA SER A 32 -15.63 -5.39 -7.96
C SER A 32 -15.79 -4.98 -9.44
N GLY A 33 -14.71 -4.55 -10.07
CA GLY A 33 -14.63 -4.22 -11.49
C GLY A 33 -14.13 -2.81 -11.76
N THR A 34 -14.23 -2.40 -13.02
CA THR A 34 -13.83 -1.06 -13.47
C THR A 34 -14.77 0.00 -12.91
N LYS A 35 -14.18 1.02 -12.31
CA LYS A 35 -14.85 2.24 -11.83
C LYS A 35 -14.28 3.44 -12.58
N SER A 36 -15.07 4.50 -12.66
CA SER A 36 -14.71 5.76 -13.30
C SER A 36 -15.03 6.92 -12.37
N MET A 37 -14.25 8.00 -12.43
CA MET A 37 -14.52 9.23 -11.71
C MET A 37 -13.92 10.45 -12.40
N GLN A 38 -14.55 11.61 -12.24
CA GLN A 38 -14.02 12.87 -12.73
C GLN A 38 -12.98 13.42 -11.75
N VAL A 39 -11.75 13.63 -12.22
CA VAL A 39 -10.67 14.22 -11.42
C VAL A 39 -9.94 15.24 -12.29
N ASN A 40 -9.82 16.48 -11.79
CA ASN A 40 -9.14 17.57 -12.49
C ASN A 40 -9.66 17.76 -13.94
N GLY A 41 -10.97 17.66 -14.14
CA GLY A 41 -11.63 17.77 -15.45
C GLY A 41 -11.46 16.56 -16.38
N LYS A 42 -10.82 15.48 -15.93
CA LYS A 42 -10.57 14.28 -16.73
C LYS A 42 -11.37 13.09 -16.20
N ASN A 43 -11.87 12.24 -17.09
CA ASN A 43 -12.44 10.96 -16.70
C ASN A 43 -11.28 9.97 -16.41
N ARG A 44 -11.14 9.56 -15.15
CA ARG A 44 -10.10 8.63 -14.68
C ARG A 44 -10.73 7.30 -14.30
N GLN A 45 -10.04 6.20 -14.62
CA GLN A 45 -10.51 4.85 -14.34
C GLN A 45 -9.61 4.12 -13.36
N TYR A 46 -10.19 3.18 -12.62
CA TYR A 46 -9.46 2.27 -11.74
C TYR A 46 -10.18 0.93 -11.65
N ILE A 47 -9.46 -0.13 -11.31
CA ILE A 47 -10.06 -1.39 -10.87
C ILE A 47 -10.27 -1.32 -9.36
N LEU A 48 -11.48 -1.58 -8.92
CA LEU A 48 -11.80 -1.91 -7.54
C LEU A 48 -11.95 -3.43 -7.43
N GLN A 49 -11.27 -4.04 -6.46
CA GLN A 49 -11.51 -5.42 -6.10
C GLN A 49 -11.84 -5.52 -4.62
N VAL A 50 -13.09 -5.87 -4.32
CA VAL A 50 -13.52 -6.22 -2.97
C VAL A 50 -13.42 -7.73 -2.76
N PRO A 51 -13.24 -8.21 -1.52
CA PRO A 51 -13.36 -9.63 -1.18
C PRO A 51 -14.65 -10.27 -1.70
N ASN A 52 -14.58 -11.53 -2.11
CA ASN A 52 -15.73 -12.31 -2.53
C ASN A 52 -16.76 -12.43 -1.39
N ASN A 53 -16.28 -12.64 -0.16
CA ASN A 53 -17.08 -12.69 1.06
C ASN A 53 -16.97 -11.38 1.85
N TYR A 54 -17.07 -10.24 1.17
CA TYR A 54 -17.00 -8.92 1.80
C TYR A 54 -18.05 -8.76 2.90
N GLN A 55 -17.61 -8.30 4.08
CA GLN A 55 -18.45 -8.08 5.25
C GLN A 55 -18.52 -6.59 5.53
N ASN A 56 -19.69 -5.99 5.32
CA ASN A 56 -19.86 -4.54 5.46
C ASN A 56 -19.73 -4.03 6.91
N ASN A 57 -19.72 -4.91 7.90
CA ASN A 57 -19.52 -4.59 9.32
C ASN A 57 -18.12 -4.97 9.84
N LYS A 58 -17.22 -5.43 8.96
CA LYS A 58 -15.85 -5.79 9.29
C LYS A 58 -14.89 -4.86 8.55
N PRO A 59 -14.13 -4.00 9.24
CA PRO A 59 -13.12 -3.17 8.59
C PRO A 59 -12.08 -4.03 7.86
N HIS A 60 -11.95 -3.79 6.55
CA HIS A 60 -11.00 -4.47 5.66
C HIS A 60 -9.75 -3.62 5.43
N ARG A 61 -8.61 -4.28 5.19
CA ARG A 61 -7.39 -3.62 4.71
C ARG A 61 -7.63 -3.05 3.31
N LEU A 62 -6.97 -1.93 2.99
CA LEU A 62 -6.96 -1.33 1.66
C LEU A 62 -5.53 -1.26 1.10
N VAL A 63 -5.31 -1.77 -0.12
CA VAL A 63 -4.02 -1.69 -0.81
C VAL A 63 -4.19 -1.07 -2.19
N PHE A 64 -3.41 -0.03 -2.47
CA PHE A 64 -3.25 0.55 -3.80
C PHE A 64 -2.09 -0.11 -4.54
N GLY A 65 -2.33 -0.55 -5.78
CA GLY A 65 -1.32 -1.08 -6.70
C GLY A 65 -1.15 -0.17 -7.92
N TYR A 66 0.00 0.49 -8.05
CA TYR A 66 0.27 1.42 -9.15
C TYR A 66 1.07 0.76 -10.27
N HIS A 67 0.60 0.85 -11.52
CA HIS A 67 1.26 0.22 -12.66
C HIS A 67 2.58 0.91 -13.07
N TRP A 68 3.43 0.19 -13.79
CA TRP A 68 4.68 0.71 -14.38
C TRP A 68 4.42 1.52 -15.66
N ARG A 69 5.47 2.11 -16.25
CA ARG A 69 5.37 2.81 -17.54
C ARG A 69 4.87 1.86 -18.63
N ASP A 70 3.95 2.30 -19.48
CA ASP A 70 3.33 1.52 -20.56
C ASP A 70 2.44 0.36 -20.07
N GLY A 71 2.29 0.18 -18.76
CA GLY A 71 1.29 -0.67 -18.14
C GLY A 71 -0.04 0.06 -17.90
N ASN A 72 -1.00 -0.64 -17.30
CA ASN A 72 -2.30 -0.09 -16.93
C ASN A 72 -2.92 -0.82 -15.71
N MET A 73 -4.08 -0.35 -15.26
CA MET A 73 -4.82 -0.93 -14.12
C MET A 73 -5.13 -2.43 -14.26
N ASN A 74 -5.40 -2.92 -15.48
CA ASN A 74 -5.72 -4.33 -15.71
C ASN A 74 -4.48 -5.21 -15.52
N ASN A 75 -3.30 -4.74 -15.94
CA ASN A 75 -2.07 -5.50 -15.73
C ASN A 75 -1.79 -5.71 -14.23
N VAL A 76 -2.05 -4.69 -13.40
CA VAL A 76 -1.88 -4.79 -11.94
C VAL A 76 -2.91 -5.76 -11.34
N ALA A 77 -4.18 -5.62 -11.71
CA ALA A 77 -5.24 -6.48 -11.19
C ALA A 77 -5.05 -7.95 -11.58
N GLN A 78 -4.74 -8.22 -12.85
CA GLN A 78 -4.45 -9.58 -13.36
C GLN A 78 -3.18 -10.17 -12.75
N GLY A 79 -2.19 -9.33 -12.42
CA GLY A 79 -0.98 -9.71 -11.68
C GLY A 79 -1.20 -9.91 -10.18
N GLY A 80 -2.46 -9.91 -9.71
CA GLY A 80 -2.80 -10.10 -8.30
C GLY A 80 -2.25 -9.00 -7.40
N PHE A 81 -2.15 -7.77 -7.92
CA PHE A 81 -1.60 -6.60 -7.21
C PHE A 81 -0.19 -6.87 -6.69
N TYR A 82 0.72 -7.26 -7.58
CA TYR A 82 2.08 -7.68 -7.24
C TYR A 82 2.11 -8.91 -6.32
N GLY A 83 1.23 -9.89 -6.60
CA GLY A 83 1.09 -11.13 -5.84
C GLY A 83 0.44 -10.99 -4.46
N LEU A 84 0.12 -9.78 -4.01
CA LEU A 84 -0.46 -9.54 -2.68
C LEU A 84 -1.86 -10.12 -2.52
N GLN A 85 -2.65 -10.20 -3.59
CA GLN A 85 -3.99 -10.80 -3.55
C GLN A 85 -3.94 -12.26 -3.08
N GLY A 86 -2.97 -13.04 -3.54
CA GLY A 86 -2.82 -14.44 -3.11
C GLY A 86 -2.47 -14.57 -1.63
N LEU A 87 -1.68 -13.63 -1.09
CA LEU A 87 -1.28 -13.60 0.32
C LEU A 87 -2.36 -13.05 1.24
N ALA A 88 -3.21 -12.16 0.72
CA ALA A 88 -4.34 -11.59 1.44
C ALA A 88 -5.48 -12.60 1.63
N GLY A 89 -5.52 -13.66 0.82
CA GLY A 89 -6.71 -14.51 0.68
C GLY A 89 -7.91 -13.64 0.29
N ASP A 90 -8.97 -13.69 1.10
CA ASP A 90 -10.22 -12.97 0.85
C ASP A 90 -10.48 -11.86 1.90
N SER A 91 -9.43 -11.18 2.35
CA SER A 91 -9.51 -10.23 3.48
C SER A 91 -9.29 -8.76 3.13
N THR A 92 -8.75 -8.47 1.94
CA THR A 92 -8.24 -7.14 1.57
C THR A 92 -8.99 -6.60 0.36
N ILE A 93 -9.27 -5.30 0.41
CA ILE A 93 -9.74 -4.52 -0.74
C ILE A 93 -8.51 -4.02 -1.48
N PHE A 94 -8.52 -4.17 -2.80
CA PHE A 94 -7.47 -3.66 -3.67
C PHE A 94 -8.00 -2.61 -4.64
N ILE A 95 -7.18 -1.60 -4.91
CA ILE A 95 -7.43 -0.59 -5.93
C ILE A 95 -6.23 -0.54 -6.88
N ALA A 96 -6.46 -0.65 -8.18
CA ALA A 96 -5.45 -0.40 -9.21
C ALA A 96 -5.84 0.84 -10.02
N PRO A 97 -5.22 2.00 -9.74
CA PRO A 97 -5.44 3.23 -10.50
C PRO A 97 -4.91 3.13 -11.94
N ASN A 98 -5.60 3.75 -12.90
CA ASN A 98 -5.08 3.93 -14.26
C ASN A 98 -4.45 5.33 -14.43
N GLY A 99 -3.14 5.36 -14.62
CA GLY A 99 -2.34 6.54 -14.88
C GLY A 99 -2.64 7.14 -16.25
N LEU A 100 -2.43 8.46 -16.39
CA LEU A 100 -2.55 9.12 -17.69
C LEU A 100 -1.35 8.78 -18.56
N ASN A 101 -1.58 8.62 -19.87
CA ASN A 101 -0.51 8.34 -20.85
C ASN A 101 0.38 7.14 -20.43
N ALA A 102 -0.24 6.13 -19.82
CA ALA A 102 0.42 4.95 -19.25
C ALA A 102 1.60 5.29 -18.32
N GLY A 103 1.46 6.34 -17.52
CA GLY A 103 2.48 6.76 -16.56
C GLY A 103 1.95 7.62 -15.42
N TRP A 104 2.88 8.16 -14.63
CA TRP A 104 2.63 8.88 -13.39
C TRP A 104 3.42 10.20 -13.34
N ALA A 105 3.26 11.02 -14.38
CA ALA A 105 3.92 12.32 -14.45
C ALA A 105 3.52 13.22 -13.28
N ASN A 106 2.30 13.02 -12.75
CA ASN A 106 1.80 13.71 -11.57
C ASN A 106 1.96 15.24 -11.67
N ASN A 107 1.75 15.79 -12.87
CA ASN A 107 1.89 17.21 -13.13
C ASN A 107 0.92 18.00 -12.24
N GLY A 108 1.45 18.94 -11.46
CA GLY A 108 0.65 19.70 -10.50
C GLY A 108 -0.02 18.86 -9.41
N GLY A 109 0.42 17.61 -9.18
CA GLY A 109 -0.16 16.70 -8.18
C GLY A 109 -1.41 15.95 -8.65
N GLU A 110 -1.70 15.91 -9.96
CA GLU A 110 -2.96 15.38 -10.47
C GLU A 110 -3.23 13.90 -10.15
N ASP A 111 -2.18 13.09 -10.04
CA ASP A 111 -2.29 11.66 -9.72
C ASP A 111 -2.40 11.43 -8.20
N ILE A 112 -1.86 12.34 -7.39
CA ILE A 112 -2.14 12.38 -5.95
C ILE A 112 -3.60 12.75 -5.72
N THR A 113 -4.13 13.76 -6.39
CA THR A 113 -5.57 14.09 -6.31
C THR A 113 -6.43 12.90 -6.72
N PHE A 114 -6.04 12.15 -7.74
CA PHE A 114 -6.77 10.93 -8.11
C PHE A 114 -6.75 9.89 -6.99
N THR A 115 -5.58 9.65 -6.38
CA THR A 115 -5.43 8.77 -5.21
C THR A 115 -6.35 9.21 -4.06
N ASP A 116 -6.40 10.51 -3.76
CA ASP A 116 -7.25 11.04 -2.70
C ASP A 116 -8.73 10.81 -2.97
N GLN A 117 -9.17 10.99 -4.22
CA GLN A 117 -10.57 10.78 -4.59
C GLN A 117 -10.95 9.30 -4.49
N MET A 118 -10.07 8.37 -4.87
CA MET A 118 -10.30 6.93 -4.67
C MET A 118 -10.31 6.54 -3.19
N LEU A 119 -9.39 7.09 -2.39
CA LEU A 119 -9.36 6.85 -0.95
C LEU A 119 -10.62 7.40 -0.27
N LYS A 120 -11.05 8.62 -0.64
CA LYS A 120 -12.30 9.19 -0.15
C LYS A 120 -13.49 8.33 -0.54
N PHE A 121 -13.58 7.89 -1.80
CA PHE A 121 -14.62 6.96 -2.23
C PHE A 121 -14.63 5.70 -1.38
N ALA A 122 -13.46 5.10 -1.11
CA ALA A 122 -13.34 3.90 -0.29
C ALA A 122 -13.78 4.17 1.16
N LYS A 123 -13.31 5.25 1.80
CA LYS A 123 -13.73 5.64 3.15
C LYS A 123 -15.24 5.86 3.26
N ASP A 124 -15.85 6.46 2.24
CA ASP A 124 -17.27 6.78 2.26
C ASP A 124 -18.17 5.59 1.93
N ASN A 125 -17.71 4.58 1.17
CA ASN A 125 -18.59 3.55 0.59
C ASN A 125 -18.20 2.10 0.92
N LEU A 126 -17.03 1.88 1.50
CA LEU A 126 -16.52 0.57 1.90
C LEU A 126 -16.18 0.59 3.39
N CYS A 127 -16.29 -0.56 4.04
CA CYS A 127 -15.88 -0.77 5.41
C CYS A 127 -14.38 -1.08 5.41
N ILE A 128 -13.56 -0.04 5.47
CA ILE A 128 -12.10 -0.16 5.56
C ILE A 128 -11.62 0.16 6.97
N ASP A 129 -10.49 -0.42 7.33
CA ASP A 129 -9.70 0.03 8.47
C ASP A 129 -8.78 1.15 7.99
N GLU A 130 -9.07 2.39 8.37
CA GLU A 130 -8.31 3.58 7.95
C GLU A 130 -6.86 3.57 8.46
N LYS A 131 -6.52 2.72 9.44
CA LYS A 131 -5.14 2.52 9.90
C LYS A 131 -4.40 1.44 9.11
N GLN A 132 -5.06 0.78 8.16
CA GLN A 132 -4.50 -0.28 7.31
C GLN A 132 -4.67 0.05 5.82
N VAL A 133 -4.25 1.25 5.44
CA VAL A 133 -4.17 1.69 4.04
C VAL A 133 -2.71 1.66 3.58
N PHE A 134 -2.45 1.00 2.46
CA PHE A 134 -1.10 0.78 1.94
C PHE A 134 -0.99 1.08 0.46
N ALA A 135 0.23 1.34 -0.03
CA ALA A 135 0.52 1.49 -1.45
C ALA A 135 1.75 0.68 -1.87
N THR A 136 1.69 0.11 -3.06
CA THR A 136 2.84 -0.53 -3.71
C THR A 136 2.81 -0.32 -5.22
N GLY A 137 3.99 -0.44 -5.83
CA GLY A 137 4.13 -0.41 -7.27
C GLY A 137 5.55 -0.71 -7.71
N TRP A 138 5.70 -0.99 -9.00
CA TRP A 138 6.99 -1.23 -9.63
C TRP A 138 7.36 -0.11 -10.62
N SER A 139 8.65 0.25 -10.68
CA SER A 139 9.18 1.22 -11.63
C SER A 139 8.51 2.60 -11.48
N TYR A 140 7.82 3.09 -12.50
CA TYR A 140 7.05 4.32 -12.41
C TYR A 140 5.93 4.24 -11.35
N GLY A 141 5.33 3.07 -11.16
CA GLY A 141 4.36 2.83 -10.09
C GLY A 141 4.99 2.79 -8.69
N GLY A 142 6.24 2.33 -8.60
CA GLY A 142 7.04 2.46 -7.37
C GLY A 142 7.34 3.92 -7.05
N SER A 143 7.63 4.71 -8.08
CA SER A 143 7.81 6.17 -7.96
C SER A 143 6.53 6.88 -7.53
N MET A 144 5.36 6.44 -8.04
CA MET A 144 4.06 6.94 -7.59
C MET A 144 3.76 6.55 -6.14
N SER A 145 4.06 5.31 -5.74
CA SER A 145 3.94 4.85 -4.35
C SER A 145 4.80 5.68 -3.39
N HIS A 146 6.02 6.04 -3.80
CA HIS A 146 6.87 6.98 -3.06
C HIS A 146 6.24 8.38 -2.96
N SER A 147 5.67 8.90 -4.05
CA SER A 147 4.99 10.21 -4.06
C SER A 147 3.79 10.24 -3.11
N VAL A 148 3.04 9.13 -3.01
CA VAL A 148 1.96 8.95 -2.04
C VAL A 148 2.46 9.03 -0.61
N ALA A 149 3.56 8.35 -0.27
CA ALA A 149 4.15 8.45 1.07
C ALA A 149 4.56 9.87 1.43
N CYS A 150 5.15 10.61 0.49
CA CYS A 150 5.49 12.02 0.71
C CYS A 150 4.25 12.87 0.96
N SER A 151 3.21 12.70 0.15
CA SER A 151 2.08 13.62 0.07
C SER A 151 0.98 13.30 1.09
N ARG A 152 0.79 12.02 1.44
CA ARG A 152 -0.30 11.52 2.30
C ARG A 152 0.21 10.65 3.45
N PRO A 153 1.17 11.14 4.26
CA PRO A 153 1.82 10.38 5.32
C PRO A 153 0.88 9.97 6.45
N ASN A 154 -0.24 10.67 6.62
CA ASN A 154 -1.23 10.38 7.65
C ASN A 154 -2.33 9.41 7.19
N ASP A 155 -2.51 9.24 5.88
CA ASP A 155 -3.53 8.37 5.31
C ASP A 155 -2.99 6.98 4.97
N PHE A 156 -1.69 6.87 4.66
CA PHE A 156 -1.05 5.61 4.30
C PHE A 156 -0.16 5.11 5.43
N ALA A 157 -0.49 3.95 6.00
CA ALA A 157 0.24 3.35 7.09
C ALA A 157 1.65 2.90 6.67
N ALA A 158 1.79 2.39 5.44
CA ALA A 158 3.07 2.02 4.86
C ALA A 158 3.05 2.03 3.32
N VAL A 159 4.22 2.17 2.72
CA VAL A 159 4.42 1.98 1.28
C VAL A 159 5.55 0.99 0.99
N ALA A 160 5.41 0.24 -0.11
CA ALA A 160 6.45 -0.61 -0.66
C ALA A 160 6.80 -0.17 -2.07
N VAL A 161 8.08 0.09 -2.34
CA VAL A 161 8.56 0.64 -3.60
C VAL A 161 9.50 -0.38 -4.24
N ILE A 162 9.10 -0.90 -5.40
CA ILE A 162 9.87 -1.91 -6.15
C ILE A 162 10.56 -1.22 -7.33
N SER A 163 11.89 -1.23 -7.38
CA SER A 163 12.71 -0.56 -8.40
C SER A 163 12.25 0.86 -8.74
N GLY A 164 11.94 1.67 -7.72
CA GLY A 164 11.43 3.04 -7.91
C GLY A 164 12.51 4.12 -7.82
N ALA A 165 12.18 5.31 -8.31
CA ALA A 165 13.00 6.52 -8.18
C ALA A 165 12.09 7.74 -7.93
N GLN A 166 12.66 8.94 -7.77
CA GLN A 166 11.86 10.15 -7.59
C GLN A 166 11.35 10.71 -8.94
N LEU A 167 10.42 10.00 -9.60
CA LEU A 167 9.85 10.39 -10.90
C LEU A 167 8.52 11.16 -10.79
N SER A 168 7.70 10.85 -9.79
CA SER A 168 6.33 11.37 -9.63
C SER A 168 6.23 12.51 -8.60
N GLY A 169 7.36 13.16 -8.28
CA GLY A 169 7.45 14.17 -7.24
C GLY A 169 7.43 13.61 -5.80
N CYS A 170 7.57 14.52 -4.83
CA CYS A 170 7.55 14.20 -3.40
C CYS A 170 7.18 15.47 -2.61
N ASN A 171 5.92 15.89 -2.70
CA ASN A 171 5.41 17.03 -1.94
C ASN A 171 5.19 16.65 -0.48
N GLY A 172 5.41 17.56 0.48
CA GLY A 172 5.27 17.27 1.91
C GLY A 172 6.53 16.60 2.48
N GLY A 173 6.78 15.35 2.08
CA GLY A 173 8.07 14.64 2.10
C GLY A 173 8.84 14.49 3.43
N ASN A 174 8.45 15.17 4.50
CA ASN A 174 9.20 15.29 5.76
C ASN A 174 8.46 14.65 6.96
N SER A 175 7.26 14.12 6.72
CA SER A 175 6.47 13.42 7.71
C SER A 175 6.76 11.91 7.66
N PRO A 176 6.81 11.23 8.81
CA PRO A 176 7.08 9.80 8.90
C PRO A 176 6.07 8.91 8.16
N VAL A 177 6.56 7.88 7.45
CA VAL A 177 5.75 6.80 6.85
C VAL A 177 6.58 5.53 6.87
N ALA A 178 5.96 4.39 7.19
CA ALA A 178 6.67 3.12 7.10
C ALA A 178 7.05 2.84 5.63
N TYR A 179 8.35 2.73 5.36
CA TYR A 179 8.88 2.61 4.01
C TYR A 179 9.63 1.29 3.78
N LEU A 180 9.25 0.56 2.74
CA LEU A 180 10.01 -0.56 2.18
C LEU A 180 10.52 -0.20 0.80
N GLY A 181 11.83 -0.32 0.57
CA GLY A 181 12.44 -0.28 -0.77
C GLY A 181 12.96 -1.65 -1.17
N ILE A 182 12.65 -2.10 -2.38
CA ILE A 182 13.20 -3.32 -3.00
C ILE A 182 13.86 -2.92 -4.33
N HIS A 183 15.15 -3.23 -4.54
CA HIS A 183 15.86 -2.73 -5.72
C HIS A 183 16.98 -3.66 -6.21
N GLY A 184 17.15 -3.74 -7.53
CA GLY A 184 18.16 -4.56 -8.19
C GLY A 184 19.51 -3.87 -8.35
N ALA A 185 20.60 -4.55 -7.99
CA ALA A 185 21.96 -4.08 -8.17
C ALA A 185 22.39 -4.03 -9.64
N ALA A 186 21.76 -4.84 -10.50
CA ALA A 186 21.95 -4.83 -11.95
C ALA A 186 20.87 -4.04 -12.71
N ASP A 187 20.07 -3.23 -12.02
CA ASP A 187 19.02 -2.41 -12.63
C ASP A 187 19.65 -1.36 -13.57
N ASN A 188 19.43 -1.52 -14.87
CA ASN A 188 19.96 -0.65 -15.93
C ASN A 188 18.95 0.40 -16.42
N VAL A 189 17.75 0.43 -15.84
CA VAL A 189 16.70 1.41 -16.18
C VAL A 189 16.66 2.50 -15.13
N LEU A 190 16.52 2.10 -13.86
CA LEU A 190 16.60 2.99 -12.70
C LEU A 190 17.69 2.41 -11.79
N GLY A 191 18.94 2.85 -11.99
CA GLY A 191 20.08 2.32 -11.24
C GLY A 191 19.88 2.36 -9.73
N ILE A 192 20.41 1.36 -9.02
CA ILE A 192 20.19 1.16 -7.57
C ILE A 192 20.47 2.39 -6.71
N ASN A 193 21.38 3.27 -7.14
CA ASN A 193 21.65 4.53 -6.45
C ASN A 193 20.41 5.43 -6.32
N LEU A 194 19.48 5.40 -7.28
CA LEU A 194 18.20 6.12 -7.20
C LEU A 194 17.30 5.54 -6.10
N GLY A 195 17.23 4.21 -5.98
CA GLY A 195 16.51 3.55 -4.89
C GLY A 195 17.14 3.83 -3.53
N ARG A 196 18.49 3.84 -3.46
CA ARG A 196 19.23 4.22 -2.24
C ARG A 196 18.93 5.66 -1.80
N GLN A 197 18.79 6.60 -2.74
CA GLN A 197 18.37 7.98 -2.42
C GLN A 197 16.99 8.02 -1.75
N LEU A 198 16.03 7.23 -2.24
CA LEU A 198 14.71 7.12 -1.60
C LEU A 198 14.83 6.52 -0.20
N ARG A 199 15.58 5.43 -0.04
CA ARG A 199 15.86 4.81 1.27
C ARG A 199 16.48 5.81 2.24
N ASP A 200 17.53 6.51 1.84
CA ASP A 200 18.30 7.41 2.70
C ASP A 200 17.46 8.60 3.16
N LYS A 201 16.57 9.09 2.30
CA LYS A 201 15.53 10.04 2.68
C LYS A 201 14.71 9.51 3.86
N TRP A 202 14.13 8.30 3.77
CA TRP A 202 13.29 7.75 4.84
C TRP A 202 14.08 7.40 6.10
N ILE A 203 15.34 6.99 5.99
CA ILE A 203 16.25 6.86 7.15
C ILE A 203 16.32 8.19 7.91
N GLY A 204 16.48 9.31 7.22
CA GLY A 204 16.45 10.64 7.85
C GLY A 204 15.05 11.04 8.37
N THR A 205 14.03 10.89 7.53
CA THR A 205 12.62 11.23 7.83
C THR A 205 12.00 10.36 8.91
N ASP A 206 12.58 9.21 9.26
CA ASP A 206 12.09 8.37 10.36
C ASP A 206 13.05 8.30 11.55
N GLY A 207 14.15 9.05 11.50
CA GLY A 207 15.14 9.13 12.58
C GLY A 207 15.74 7.76 12.87
N CYS A 208 16.20 7.08 11.81
CA CYS A 208 16.77 5.75 11.86
C CYS A 208 18.27 5.78 12.18
N GLN A 209 18.73 4.77 12.91
CA GLN A 209 20.15 4.54 13.13
C GLN A 209 20.83 4.17 11.81
N GLN A 210 21.97 4.79 11.52
CA GLN A 210 22.79 4.44 10.36
C GLN A 210 23.29 3.01 10.48
N LYS A 211 23.33 2.31 9.34
CA LYS A 211 23.88 0.96 9.23
C LYS A 211 24.75 0.91 7.98
N ASN A 212 25.91 0.28 8.10
CA ASN A 212 26.69 -0.11 6.93
C ASN A 212 25.96 -1.26 6.25
N VAL A 213 25.36 -0.99 5.10
CA VAL A 213 24.63 -2.00 4.31
C VAL A 213 25.46 -2.34 3.08
N ASN A 214 25.82 -3.61 2.97
CA ASN A 214 26.43 -4.15 1.76
C ASN A 214 25.33 -4.77 0.90
N ASP A 215 24.94 -4.08 -0.15
CA ASP A 215 24.07 -4.64 -1.17
C ASP A 215 24.78 -5.81 -1.89
N PRO A 216 24.05 -6.83 -2.39
CA PRO A 216 24.66 -7.87 -3.17
C PRO A 216 25.19 -7.32 -4.50
N GLY A 217 26.22 -7.97 -5.06
CA GLY A 217 26.75 -7.61 -6.38
C GLY A 217 25.76 -7.92 -7.52
N PRO A 218 25.90 -7.25 -8.69
CA PRO A 218 25.14 -7.60 -9.89
C PRO A 218 25.23 -9.09 -10.23
N GLY A 219 24.10 -9.73 -10.53
CA GLY A 219 24.02 -11.16 -10.87
C GLY A 219 23.95 -12.12 -9.67
N ALA A 220 24.10 -11.62 -8.44
CA ALA A 220 23.96 -12.44 -7.24
C ALA A 220 22.55 -13.03 -7.12
N GLN A 221 22.48 -14.30 -6.71
CA GLN A 221 21.23 -15.06 -6.61
C GLN A 221 20.51 -14.87 -5.27
N ASN A 222 21.12 -14.17 -4.33
CA ASN A 222 20.53 -13.81 -3.04
C ASN A 222 20.02 -12.36 -3.05
N HIS A 223 19.20 -12.04 -2.05
CA HIS A 223 18.88 -10.67 -1.68
C HIS A 223 19.39 -10.41 -0.26
N VAL A 224 19.70 -9.14 0.03
CA VAL A 224 20.09 -8.67 1.36
C VAL A 224 18.97 -7.78 1.88
N LYS A 225 18.31 -8.23 2.95
CA LYS A 225 17.30 -7.47 3.67
C LYS A 225 17.92 -6.77 4.87
N THR A 226 17.77 -5.46 4.92
CA THR A 226 18.17 -4.61 6.06
C THR A 226 16.95 -3.91 6.63
N THR A 227 16.60 -4.23 7.87
CA THR A 227 15.62 -3.45 8.65
C THR A 227 16.35 -2.47 9.56
N TYR A 228 15.94 -1.21 9.51
CA TYR A 228 16.52 -0.13 10.31
C TYR A 228 15.77 0.02 11.64
N THR A 229 16.51 0.36 12.69
CA THR A 229 15.93 0.74 13.97
C THR A 229 15.66 2.24 13.93
N CYS A 230 14.39 2.63 14.03
CA CYS A 230 13.94 4.00 13.82
C CYS A 230 13.12 4.51 15.00
N SER A 231 13.19 5.82 15.25
CA SER A 231 12.45 6.48 16.33
C SER A 231 11.00 6.77 15.98
N ARG A 232 10.64 6.81 14.68
CA ARG A 232 9.30 7.18 14.21
C ARG A 232 8.58 6.04 13.48
N LYS A 233 8.93 5.73 12.23
CA LYS A 233 8.33 4.63 11.45
C LYS A 233 9.40 3.67 10.95
N PRO A 234 9.07 2.37 10.75
CA PRO A 234 10.06 1.41 10.30
C PRO A 234 10.48 1.66 8.86
N VAL A 235 11.77 1.57 8.61
CA VAL A 235 12.36 1.57 7.26
C VAL A 235 12.99 0.21 7.02
N THR A 236 12.70 -0.41 5.87
CA THR A 236 13.35 -1.64 5.41
C THR A 236 13.85 -1.47 3.98
N TRP A 237 15.05 -1.97 3.71
CA TRP A 237 15.69 -1.98 2.41
C TRP A 237 16.03 -3.40 2.00
N ILE A 238 15.66 -3.81 0.80
CA ILE A 238 15.99 -5.11 0.23
C ILE A 238 16.69 -4.89 -1.10
N ALA A 239 17.99 -5.15 -1.15
CA ALA A 239 18.73 -5.16 -2.40
C ALA A 239 18.87 -6.60 -2.92
N HIS A 240 18.77 -6.80 -4.24
CA HIS A 240 18.98 -8.09 -4.88
C HIS A 240 19.94 -7.97 -6.08
N GLY A 241 20.57 -9.06 -6.51
CA GLY A 241 21.54 -9.00 -7.61
C GLY A 241 20.93 -8.77 -9.01
N GLY A 242 19.62 -8.95 -9.15
CA GLY A 242 18.88 -8.86 -10.42
C GLY A 242 18.75 -7.45 -11.02
N GLY A 243 18.10 -7.38 -12.19
CA GLY A 243 17.85 -6.15 -12.96
C GLY A 243 16.53 -5.44 -12.63
N HIS A 244 16.01 -4.66 -13.58
CA HIS A 244 14.74 -3.93 -13.45
C HIS A 244 13.53 -4.86 -13.58
N VAL A 245 13.06 -5.44 -12.47
CA VAL A 245 11.96 -6.44 -12.50
C VAL A 245 10.94 -6.21 -11.37
N PRO A 246 9.64 -6.50 -11.61
CA PRO A 246 8.59 -6.35 -10.58
C PRO A 246 8.62 -7.45 -9.53
N ASP A 247 9.04 -8.65 -9.93
CA ASP A 247 9.03 -9.85 -9.10
C ASP A 247 10.45 -10.46 -9.07
N PRO A 248 11.40 -9.84 -8.36
CA PRO A 248 12.73 -10.38 -8.25
C PRO A 248 12.70 -11.77 -7.59
N THR A 249 13.51 -12.66 -8.14
CA THR A 249 13.70 -14.02 -7.63
C THR A 249 14.99 -14.08 -6.81
N GLY A 250 14.93 -14.82 -5.71
CA GLY A 250 16.08 -15.14 -4.88
C GLY A 250 16.61 -16.53 -5.19
N THR A 251 17.19 -17.16 -4.17
CA THR A 251 17.73 -18.52 -4.25
C THR A 251 16.68 -19.50 -4.79
N ASN A 252 17.10 -20.36 -5.72
CA ASN A 252 16.25 -21.36 -6.39
C ASN A 252 15.07 -20.77 -7.21
N GLY A 253 15.15 -19.50 -7.63
CA GLY A 253 14.13 -18.89 -8.50
C GLY A 253 12.84 -18.49 -7.79
N VAL A 254 12.80 -18.52 -6.46
CA VAL A 254 11.60 -18.18 -5.68
C VAL A 254 11.42 -16.66 -5.63
N LYS A 255 10.24 -16.18 -6.01
CA LYS A 255 9.84 -14.77 -5.88
C LYS A 255 9.72 -14.40 -4.40
N PHE A 256 10.37 -13.32 -3.97
CA PHE A 256 10.32 -12.89 -2.56
C PHE A 256 9.57 -11.58 -2.34
N ALA A 257 9.48 -10.69 -3.35
CA ALA A 257 8.90 -9.35 -3.19
C ALA A 257 7.46 -9.33 -2.65
N PRO A 258 6.53 -10.22 -3.08
CA PRO A 258 5.17 -10.25 -2.52
C PRO A 258 5.16 -10.59 -1.03
N GLY A 259 5.92 -11.63 -0.63
CA GLY A 259 5.99 -12.08 0.76
C GLY A 259 6.62 -11.04 1.68
N GLU A 260 7.70 -10.41 1.23
CA GLU A 260 8.39 -9.34 1.95
C GLU A 260 7.51 -8.10 2.10
N THR A 261 6.80 -7.71 1.03
CA THR A 261 5.84 -6.59 1.05
C THR A 261 4.70 -6.87 2.02
N TRP A 262 4.10 -8.06 1.96
CA TRP A 262 3.01 -8.45 2.86
C TRP A 262 3.45 -8.49 4.33
N SER A 263 4.62 -9.08 4.60
CA SER A 263 5.21 -9.10 5.95
C SER A 263 5.47 -7.69 6.47
N PHE A 264 5.96 -6.79 5.62
CA PHE A 264 6.23 -5.40 5.98
C PHE A 264 4.94 -4.64 6.32
N PHE A 265 3.89 -4.75 5.49
CA PHE A 265 2.59 -4.13 5.76
C PHE A 265 1.98 -4.63 7.08
N ASN A 266 2.07 -5.93 7.36
CA ASN A 266 1.60 -6.49 8.63
C ASN A 266 2.37 -5.93 9.84
N ALA A 267 3.71 -5.83 9.72
CA ALA A 267 4.55 -5.32 10.80
C ALA A 267 4.30 -3.81 11.07
N ALA A 268 4.04 -3.02 10.03
CA ALA A 268 3.81 -1.58 10.14
C ALA A 268 2.58 -1.21 11.00
N VAL A 269 1.60 -2.11 11.10
CA VAL A 269 0.36 -1.91 11.89
C VAL A 269 0.30 -2.81 13.13
N GLY A 270 1.07 -3.90 13.18
CA GLY A 270 1.11 -4.85 14.29
C GLY A 270 1.83 -4.35 15.55
N GLY A 271 2.71 -3.34 15.43
CA GLY A 271 3.47 -2.77 16.56
C GLY A 271 2.63 -2.06 17.65
N GLY A 272 1.32 -1.91 17.45
CA GLY A 272 0.39 -1.30 18.41
C GLY A 272 -0.38 -2.28 19.29
N ARG A 273 -0.29 -3.60 19.07
CA ARG A 273 -0.90 -4.60 19.95
C ARG A 273 0.14 -5.16 20.91
N SER A 274 0.51 -4.37 21.91
CA SER A 274 0.95 -4.96 23.17
C SER A 274 -0.24 -5.75 23.71
N THR A 275 -0.16 -7.07 23.60
CA THR A 275 -1.07 -7.98 24.27
C THR A 275 -0.79 -7.86 25.76
N GLY A 276 -1.50 -6.93 26.40
CA GLY A 276 -1.77 -6.96 27.82
C GLY A 276 -2.57 -8.23 28.14
N ARG A 277 -1.86 -9.35 28.29
CA ARG A 277 -2.25 -10.48 29.13
C ARG A 277 -1.04 -10.84 29.96
N ARG A 278 -0.90 -10.15 31.09
CA ARG A 278 -0.35 -10.80 32.27
C ARG A 278 -1.47 -11.72 32.77
N CYS A 279 -1.24 -13.03 32.70
CA CYS A 279 -1.81 -13.92 33.70
C CYS A 279 -1.13 -13.64 35.03
#